data_AF-A0A7X6XSR0-F1
#
_entry.id   AF-A0A7X6XSR0-F1
#
_cell.length_a   1.000
_cell.length_b   1.000
_cell.length_c   1.000
_cell.angle_alpha   90.00
_cell.angle_beta   90.00
_cell.angle_gamma   90.00
#
_symmetry.space_group_name_H-M   'P 1'
#
loop_
_entity.id
_entity.type
_entity.pdbx_description
1 polymer ?
#
loop_
_entity_poly.entity_id
_entity_poly.type
_entity_poly.pdbx_seq_one_letter_code
_entity_poly.pdbx_strand_id
1 'polypeptide(L)'
;MYMASLVASKFSVVTVRPRIVPLIEKAVLQSGLGAKCVSIRSINVSVLDTENNPELTEKELLSESKKAIECDRAEAICLGCSGMVKFAQELEEKLDIPVFDGVVSAVKLAEALVDMRKQTSKLYSYKYPEKKMYKGVAEKLTP
;
A
#
# COMPACT_ATOMS: atom_id res chain seq x y z
N MET A 1 -4.48 1.25 0.14
CA MET A 1 -4.86 2.69 0.10
C MET A 1 -6.26 2.90 -0.46
N TYR A 2 -6.58 2.58 -1.72
CA TYR A 2 -7.96 2.75 -2.24
C TYR A 2 -9.00 2.01 -1.39
N MET A 3 -8.76 0.73 -1.05
CA MET A 3 -9.65 -0.05 -0.17
C MET A 3 -9.89 0.64 1.19
N ALA A 4 -8.83 1.06 1.89
CA ALA A 4 -8.95 1.84 3.12
C ALA A 4 -9.77 3.12 2.94
N SER A 5 -9.58 3.84 1.84
CA SER A 5 -10.30 5.08 1.55
C SER A 5 -11.81 4.91 1.31
N LEU A 6 -12.28 3.68 1.08
CA LEU A 6 -13.71 3.36 0.93
C LEU A 6 -14.40 3.17 2.29
N VAL A 7 -13.67 2.76 3.32
CA VAL A 7 -14.22 2.39 4.63
C VAL A 7 -13.82 3.34 5.76
N ALA A 8 -12.82 4.19 5.54
CA ALA A 8 -12.31 5.15 6.51
C ALA A 8 -12.24 6.57 5.92
N SER A 9 -12.60 7.57 6.73
CA SER A 9 -12.43 8.98 6.39
C SER A 9 -10.95 9.31 6.23
N LYS A 10 -10.14 8.82 7.18
CA LYS A 10 -8.69 9.04 7.26
C LYS A 10 -7.96 7.72 7.46
N PHE A 11 -6.83 7.53 6.78
CA PHE A 11 -6.00 6.35 6.96
C PHE A 11 -4.53 6.73 7.09
N SER A 12 -3.73 5.84 7.67
CA SER A 12 -2.27 5.97 7.70
C SER A 12 -1.58 4.79 7.05
N VAL A 13 -0.38 5.01 6.55
CA VAL A 13 0.49 3.94 6.03
C VAL A 13 1.57 3.65 7.06
N VAL A 14 1.75 2.39 7.44
CA VAL A 14 2.85 1.95 8.31
C VAL A 14 3.80 1.09 7.48
N THR A 15 5.08 1.47 7.40
CA THR A 15 6.09 0.83 6.55
C THR A 15 7.35 0.44 7.32
N VAL A 16 8.30 -0.20 6.63
CA VAL A 16 9.55 -0.74 7.18
C VAL A 16 10.56 0.36 7.58
N ARG A 17 11.12 1.06 6.60
CA ARG A 17 12.29 1.93 6.77
C ARG A 17 11.93 3.39 6.53
N PRO A 18 12.48 4.33 7.33
CA PRO A 18 12.25 5.77 7.15
C PRO A 18 12.54 6.27 5.74
N ARG A 19 13.58 5.72 5.08
CA ARG A 19 13.97 6.15 3.72
C ARG A 19 12.91 5.96 2.65
N ILE A 20 11.92 5.09 2.88
CA ILE A 20 10.83 4.80 1.92
C ILE A 20 9.64 5.74 2.13
N VAL A 21 9.55 6.43 3.27
CA VAL A 21 8.46 7.36 3.58
C VAL A 21 8.26 8.41 2.48
N PRO A 22 9.30 9.12 1.98
CA PRO A 22 9.11 10.11 0.91
C PRO A 22 8.63 9.50 -0.42
N LEU A 23 8.90 8.21 -0.66
CA LEU A 23 8.41 7.51 -1.85
C LEU A 23 6.91 7.20 -1.71
N ILE A 24 6.48 6.78 -0.53
CA ILE A 24 5.06 6.52 -0.23
C ILE A 24 4.27 7.82 -0.25
N GLU A 25 4.81 8.93 0.27
CA GLU A 25 4.19 10.27 0.18
C GLU A 25 3.87 10.63 -1.28
N LYS A 26 4.84 10.44 -2.19
CA LYS A 26 4.63 10.66 -3.62
C LYS A 26 3.56 9.74 -4.19
N ALA A 27 3.54 8.46 -3.81
CA ALA A 27 2.53 7.51 -4.27
C ALA A 27 1.11 7.87 -3.78
N VAL A 28 0.98 8.35 -2.54
CA VAL A 28 -0.28 8.87 -1.99
C VAL A 28 -0.78 10.07 -2.78
N LEU A 29 0.10 11.02 -3.10
CA LEU A 29 -0.26 12.19 -3.91
C LEU A 29 -0.66 11.80 -5.34
N GLN A 30 0.11 10.91 -5.98
CA GLN A 30 -0.17 10.42 -7.34
C GLN A 30 -1.47 9.61 -7.44
N SER A 31 -1.90 8.98 -6.34
CA SER A 31 -3.18 8.27 -6.26
C SER A 31 -4.37 9.18 -5.93
N GLY A 32 -4.15 10.49 -5.74
CA GLY A 32 -5.21 11.44 -5.39
C GLY A 32 -5.75 11.26 -3.96
N LEU A 33 -5.04 10.51 -3.10
CA LEU A 33 -5.47 10.19 -1.74
C LEU A 33 -4.82 11.07 -0.67
N GLY A 34 -4.09 12.13 -1.07
CA GLY A 34 -3.37 13.02 -0.15
C GLY A 34 -4.26 13.65 0.94
N ALA A 35 -5.51 13.97 0.63
CA ALA A 35 -6.43 14.52 1.62
C ALA A 35 -6.93 13.48 2.64
N LYS A 36 -6.81 12.18 2.36
CA LYS A 36 -7.27 11.09 3.23
C LYS A 36 -6.12 10.42 4.00
N CYS A 37 -4.90 10.44 3.47
CA CYS A 37 -3.74 9.91 4.16
C CYS A 37 -3.26 10.93 5.21
N VAL A 38 -3.41 10.61 6.51
CA VAL A 38 -3.06 11.54 7.60
C VAL A 38 -1.62 11.40 8.07
N SER A 39 -1.03 10.22 7.92
CA SER A 39 0.38 10.02 8.20
C SER A 39 0.98 8.81 7.48
N ILE A 40 2.31 8.84 7.35
CA ILE A 40 3.11 7.71 6.89
C ILE A 40 4.19 7.48 7.94
N ARG A 41 4.12 6.36 8.64
CA ARG A 41 4.98 5.99 9.76
C ARG A 41 5.89 4.84 9.38
N SER A 42 7.04 4.73 10.04
CA SER A 42 7.97 3.62 9.82
C SER A 42 8.37 2.96 11.13
N ILE A 43 8.40 1.64 11.14
CA ILE A 43 8.82 0.83 12.31
C ILE A 43 10.33 0.73 12.48
N ASN A 44 11.12 1.29 11.54
CA ASN A 44 12.57 1.26 11.52
C ASN A 44 13.21 -0.15 11.57
N VAL A 45 12.49 -1.14 11.03
CA VAL A 45 12.95 -2.54 10.89
C VAL A 45 13.41 -2.76 9.44
N SER A 46 14.44 -3.58 9.22
CA SER A 46 14.86 -3.90 7.84
C SER A 46 13.83 -4.79 7.16
N VAL A 47 13.81 -4.82 5.83
CA VAL A 47 12.86 -5.68 5.09
C VAL A 47 13.09 -7.15 5.43
N LEU A 48 14.35 -7.60 5.51
CA LEU A 48 14.68 -8.99 5.82
C LEU A 48 14.26 -9.38 7.25
N ASP A 49 14.31 -8.45 8.19
CA ASP A 49 13.90 -8.69 9.57
C ASP A 49 12.39 -8.91 9.70
N THR A 50 11.58 -8.47 8.73
CA THR A 50 10.13 -8.76 8.73
C THR A 50 9.82 -10.26 8.63
N GLU A 51 10.73 -11.03 8.03
CA GLU A 51 10.65 -12.48 7.95
C GLU A 51 11.42 -13.15 9.09
N ASN A 52 12.64 -12.68 9.38
CA ASN A 52 13.53 -13.32 10.35
C ASN A 52 13.15 -13.06 11.81
N ASN A 53 12.49 -11.94 12.11
CA ASN A 53 12.12 -11.50 13.46
C ASN A 53 10.64 -11.06 13.49
N PRO A 54 9.68 -11.99 13.35
CA PRO A 54 8.27 -11.66 13.24
C PRO A 54 7.70 -11.01 14.50
N GLU A 55 8.10 -11.47 15.70
CA GLU A 55 7.62 -10.91 16.98
C GLU A 55 8.03 -9.44 17.16
N LEU A 56 9.28 -9.10 16.83
CA LEU A 56 9.76 -7.72 16.86
C LEU A 56 8.99 -6.87 15.85
N THR A 57 8.82 -7.37 14.63
CA THR A 57 8.12 -6.67 13.56
C THR A 57 6.67 -6.37 13.95
N GLU A 58 5.98 -7.35 14.49
CA GLU A 58 4.60 -7.21 14.93
C GLU A 58 4.46 -6.20 16.08
N LYS A 59 5.34 -6.28 17.08
CA LYS A 59 5.40 -5.34 18.20
C LYS A 59 5.57 -3.90 17.72
N GLU A 60 6.51 -3.66 16.80
CA GLU A 60 6.76 -2.31 16.29
C GLU A 60 5.63 -1.84 15.35
N LEU A 61 5.03 -2.74 14.56
CA LEU A 61 3.84 -2.43 13.76
C LEU A 61 2.68 -2.01 14.65
N LEU A 62 2.40 -2.74 15.71
CA LEU A 62 1.34 -2.42 16.66
C LEU A 62 1.60 -1.06 17.33
N SER A 63 2.85 -0.82 17.77
CA SER A 63 3.28 0.44 18.39
C SER A 63 3.07 1.64 17.47
N GLU A 64 3.56 1.59 16.22
CA GLU A 64 3.40 2.70 15.28
C GLU A 64 1.97 2.85 14.79
N SER A 65 1.21 1.76 14.66
CA SER A 65 -0.21 1.83 14.31
C SER A 65 -1.04 2.50 15.39
N LYS A 66 -0.78 2.20 16.68
CA LYS A 66 -1.43 2.92 17.79
C LYS A 66 -1.13 4.41 17.76
N LYS A 67 0.12 4.81 17.51
CA LYS A 67 0.47 6.23 17.34
C LYS A 67 -0.24 6.86 16.15
N ALA A 68 -0.43 6.13 15.04
CA ALA A 68 -1.22 6.63 13.91
C ALA A 68 -2.67 6.94 14.30
N ILE A 69 -3.28 6.08 15.11
CA ILE A 69 -4.65 6.27 15.61
C ILE A 69 -4.70 7.45 16.59
N GLU A 70 -3.87 7.41 17.64
CA GLU A 70 -3.93 8.35 18.76
C GLU A 70 -3.46 9.75 18.39
N CYS A 71 -2.37 9.86 17.62
CA CYS A 71 -1.75 11.15 17.31
C CYS A 71 -2.27 11.75 16.00
N ASP A 72 -2.58 10.91 15.00
CA ASP A 72 -2.88 11.38 13.64
C ASP A 72 -4.36 11.19 13.26
N ARG A 73 -5.15 10.52 14.12
CA ARG A 73 -6.57 10.22 13.92
C ARG A 73 -6.81 9.30 12.71
N ALA A 74 -5.95 8.31 12.53
CA ALA A 74 -6.18 7.25 11.54
C ALA A 74 -7.36 6.36 11.96
N GLU A 75 -8.29 6.10 11.03
CA GLU A 75 -9.42 5.18 11.20
C GLU A 75 -9.18 3.85 10.47
N ALA A 76 -8.09 3.75 9.69
CA ALA A 76 -7.63 2.52 9.05
C ALA A 76 -6.10 2.55 8.86
N ILE A 77 -5.48 1.37 8.83
CA ILE A 77 -4.04 1.21 8.60
C ILE A 77 -3.80 0.51 7.27
N CYS A 78 -2.85 1.02 6.48
CA CYS A 78 -2.33 0.37 5.29
C CYS A 78 -0.89 -0.12 5.56
N LEU A 79 -0.64 -1.42 5.45
CA LEU A 79 0.69 -1.98 5.55
C LEU A 79 1.49 -1.69 4.26
N GLY A 80 2.61 -1.00 4.41
CA GLY A 80 3.41 -0.45 3.32
C GLY A 80 4.49 -1.37 2.75
N CYS A 81 4.53 -2.65 3.14
CA CYS A 81 5.49 -3.64 2.65
C CYS A 81 4.83 -5.00 2.46
N SER A 82 5.13 -5.69 1.34
CA SER A 82 4.58 -7.01 1.04
C SER A 82 5.03 -8.10 2.03
N GLY A 83 6.16 -7.92 2.73
CA GLY A 83 6.61 -8.82 3.79
C GLY A 83 5.73 -8.77 5.05
N MET A 84 4.80 -7.80 5.14
CA MET A 84 3.96 -7.58 6.32
C MET A 84 2.55 -8.18 6.21
N VAL A 85 2.21 -8.82 5.08
CA VAL A 85 0.85 -9.32 4.80
C VAL A 85 0.32 -10.21 5.93
N LYS A 86 1.17 -11.07 6.48
CA LYS A 86 0.83 -12.01 7.56
C LYS A 86 0.37 -11.33 8.86
N PHE A 87 0.69 -10.06 9.08
CA PHE A 87 0.34 -9.33 10.29
C PHE A 87 -0.99 -8.58 10.18
N ALA A 88 -1.61 -8.50 9.01
CA ALA A 88 -2.79 -7.66 8.80
C ALA A 88 -3.96 -8.07 9.71
N GLN A 89 -4.32 -9.35 9.73
CA GLN A 89 -5.43 -9.86 10.54
C GLN A 89 -5.18 -9.69 12.04
N GLU A 90 -4.00 -10.06 12.52
CA GLU A 90 -3.66 -9.95 13.94
C GLU A 90 -3.63 -8.50 14.42
N LEU A 91 -3.14 -7.56 13.59
CA LEU A 91 -3.18 -6.14 13.90
C LEU A 91 -4.62 -5.60 13.88
N GLU A 92 -5.46 -6.05 12.95
CA GLU A 92 -6.88 -5.66 12.90
C GLU A 92 -7.60 -6.07 14.19
N GLU A 93 -7.41 -7.31 14.65
CA GLU A 93 -7.98 -7.81 15.91
C GLU A 93 -7.47 -7.02 17.13
N LYS A 94 -6.19 -6.63 17.15
CA LYS A 94 -5.57 -5.91 18.28
C LYS A 94 -5.87 -4.42 18.31
N LEU A 95 -6.15 -3.81 17.15
CA LEU A 95 -6.39 -2.37 17.02
C LEU A 95 -7.87 -2.02 16.94
N ASP A 96 -8.74 -2.99 16.68
CA ASP A 96 -10.19 -2.81 16.50
C ASP A 96 -10.55 -1.80 15.39
N ILE A 97 -9.72 -1.71 14.36
CA ILE A 97 -9.95 -0.90 13.15
C ILE A 97 -9.45 -1.64 11.90
N PRO A 98 -9.96 -1.33 10.69
CA PRO A 98 -9.53 -2.00 9.46
C PRO A 98 -8.03 -1.88 9.17
N VAL A 99 -7.39 -3.01 8.88
CA VAL A 99 -5.98 -3.10 8.48
C VAL A 99 -5.86 -3.78 7.12
N PHE A 100 -5.29 -3.06 6.15
CA PHE A 100 -5.13 -3.53 4.77
C PHE A 100 -3.67 -3.80 4.43
N ASP A 101 -3.39 -4.97 3.85
CA ASP A 101 -2.16 -5.20 3.10
C ASP A 101 -2.36 -4.88 1.60
N GLY A 102 -1.26 -4.55 0.92
CA GLY A 102 -1.29 -4.21 -0.49
C GLY A 102 -1.54 -5.40 -1.44
N VAL A 103 -1.24 -6.63 -1.02
CA VAL A 103 -1.28 -7.83 -1.87
C VAL A 103 -2.72 -8.32 -2.00
N VAL A 104 -3.38 -8.65 -0.89
CA VAL A 104 -4.78 -9.10 -0.89
C VAL A 104 -5.68 -8.01 -1.45
N SER A 105 -5.47 -6.74 -1.03
CA SER A 105 -6.22 -5.60 -1.56
C SER A 105 -6.10 -5.47 -3.08
N ALA A 106 -4.90 -5.67 -3.65
CA ALA A 106 -4.70 -5.58 -5.10
C ALA A 106 -5.39 -6.73 -5.84
N VAL A 107 -5.31 -7.95 -5.32
CA VAL A 107 -6.00 -9.12 -5.89
C VAL A 107 -7.51 -8.88 -5.91
N LYS A 108 -8.10 -8.45 -4.79
CA LYS A 108 -9.54 -8.20 -4.70
C LYS A 108 -10.01 -7.06 -5.60
N LEU A 109 -9.21 -6.00 -5.73
CA LEU A 109 -9.52 -4.92 -6.66
C LEU A 109 -9.45 -5.38 -8.12
N ALA A 110 -8.48 -6.24 -8.47
CA ALA A 110 -8.36 -6.80 -9.81
C ALA A 110 -9.54 -7.74 -10.16
N GLU A 111 -9.91 -8.65 -9.25
CA GLU A 111 -11.09 -9.52 -9.37
C GLU A 111 -12.35 -8.68 -9.64
N ALA A 112 -12.60 -7.67 -8.80
CA ALA A 112 -13.78 -6.81 -8.94
C ALA A 112 -13.83 -6.10 -10.31
N LEU A 113 -12.69 -5.62 -10.84
CA LEU A 113 -12.63 -4.99 -12.16
C LEU A 113 -12.94 -5.98 -13.28
N VAL A 114 -12.43 -7.21 -13.19
CA VAL A 114 -12.70 -8.28 -14.16
C VAL A 114 -14.18 -8.67 -14.14
N ASP A 115 -14.77 -8.86 -12.96
CA ASP A 115 -16.18 -9.20 -12.80
C ASP A 115 -17.11 -8.12 -13.39
N MET A 116 -16.75 -6.85 -13.23
CA MET A 116 -17.46 -5.71 -13.83
C MET A 116 -17.15 -5.50 -15.33
N ARG A 117 -16.28 -6.34 -15.92
CA ARG A 117 -15.78 -6.23 -17.31
C ARG A 117 -15.20 -4.85 -17.61
N LYS A 118 -14.45 -4.30 -16.65
CA LYS A 118 -13.76 -3.02 -16.78
C LYS A 118 -12.27 -3.25 -17.04
N GLN A 119 -11.72 -2.37 -17.87
CA GLN A 119 -10.30 -2.39 -18.24
C GLN A 119 -9.76 -0.95 -18.26
N THR A 120 -8.45 -0.82 -18.23
CA THR A 120 -7.78 0.49 -18.36
C THR A 120 -8.16 1.15 -19.68
N SER A 121 -8.77 2.33 -19.60
CA SER A 121 -9.20 3.10 -20.78
C SER A 121 -8.03 3.39 -21.72
N LYS A 122 -8.20 3.13 -23.02
CA LYS A 122 -7.19 3.36 -24.06
C LYS A 122 -7.43 4.62 -24.90
N LEU A 123 -8.32 5.50 -24.45
CA LEU A 123 -8.73 6.68 -25.21
C LEU A 123 -7.65 7.77 -25.26
N TYR A 124 -7.05 8.12 -24.12
CA TYR A 124 -6.05 9.19 -24.01
C TYR A 124 -4.80 8.72 -23.24
N SER A 125 -4.65 9.08 -21.97
CA SER A 125 -3.38 8.97 -21.22
C SER A 125 -2.79 7.56 -21.13
N TYR A 126 -3.62 6.51 -21.19
CA TYR A 126 -3.18 5.11 -21.16
C TYR A 126 -3.32 4.40 -22.52
N LYS A 127 -3.44 5.16 -23.62
CA LYS A 127 -3.39 4.61 -24.98
C LYS A 127 -2.12 3.76 -25.16
N TYR A 128 -2.18 2.77 -26.05
CA TYR A 128 -1.00 1.96 -26.36
C TYR A 128 0.18 2.86 -26.78
N PRO A 129 1.42 2.53 -26.35
CA PRO A 129 2.60 3.23 -26.81
C PRO A 129 2.66 3.26 -28.35
N GLU A 130 3.17 4.35 -28.90
CA GLU A 130 3.42 4.45 -30.34
C GLU A 130 4.42 3.39 -30.79
N LYS A 131 4.18 2.80 -31.96
CA LYS A 131 5.05 1.77 -32.52
C LYS A 131 6.42 2.37 -32.81
N LYS A 132 7.45 1.84 -32.16
CA LYS A 132 8.86 2.15 -32.43
C LYS A 132 9.72 0.94 -32.16
N MET A 133 10.89 0.89 -32.76
CA MET A 133 11.89 -0.13 -32.45
C MET A 133 12.39 0.08 -31.02
N TYR A 134 12.17 -0.91 -30.16
CA TYR A 134 12.81 -0.98 -28.86
C TYR A 134 14.26 -1.44 -29.04
N LYS A 135 15.19 -0.94 -28.21
CA LYS A 135 16.61 -1.30 -28.25
C LYS A 135 17.05 -1.85 -26.90
N GLY A 136 18.07 -2.71 -26.89
CA GLY A 136 18.64 -3.28 -25.66
C GLY A 136 17.67 -4.24 -24.96
N VAL A 137 17.60 -4.19 -23.64
CA VAL A 137 16.78 -5.14 -22.84
C VAL A 137 15.29 -5.12 -23.22
N ALA A 138 14.80 -3.99 -23.74
CA ALA A 138 13.42 -3.83 -24.16
C ALA A 138 13.10 -4.41 -25.55
N GLU A 139 14.08 -4.91 -26.31
CA GLU A 139 13.82 -5.58 -27.61
C GLU A 139 12.85 -6.76 -27.47
N LYS A 140 12.92 -7.48 -26.34
CA LYS A 140 12.02 -8.60 -26.02
C LYS A 140 10.60 -8.16 -25.63
N LEU A 141 10.39 -6.87 -25.41
CA LEU A 141 9.10 -6.25 -25.08
C LEU A 141 8.49 -5.53 -26.28
N THR A 142 9.09 -5.69 -27.48
CA THR A 142 8.52 -5.17 -28.71
C THR A 142 7.12 -5.77 -28.89
N PRO A 143 6.07 -4.94 -29.02
CA PRO A 143 4.70 -5.41 -29.18
C PRO A 143 4.49 -6.12 -30.53
#